data_AF-A0A1I7GRH2-F1
#
_entry.id   AF-A0A1I7GRH2-F1
#
_cell.length_a   1.000
_cell.length_b   1.000
_cell.length_c   1.000
_cell.angle_alpha   90.00
_cell.angle_beta   90.00
_cell.angle_gamma   90.00
#
_symmetry.space_group_name_H-M   'P 1'
#
loop_
_entity.id
_entity.type
_entity.pdbx_description
1 polymer ?
#
loop_
_entity_poly.entity_id
_entity_poly.type
_entity_poly.pdbx_seq_one_letter_code
_entity_poly.pdbx_strand_id
1 'polypeptide(L)' 'MKEIPYEPGSYYIFDRAYNNFKMLYRIHQIGAYFVVRAKKNLQYKTIKWKRRLPKNVLSDGTIELTGFYPKQYYP' A
#
# COMPACT_ATOMS: atom_id res chain seq x y z
N MET A 1 -8.52 24.33 4.10
CA MET A 1 -7.44 23.67 3.32
C MET A 1 -8.09 23.09 2.09
N LYS A 2 -7.57 23.34 0.88
CA LYS A 2 -8.16 22.80 -0.36
C LYS A 2 -7.81 21.32 -0.40
N GLU A 3 -8.76 20.45 -0.06
CA GLU A 3 -8.57 19.01 -0.15
C GLU A 3 -8.45 18.64 -1.63
N ILE A 4 -7.37 17.95 -1.98
CA ILE A 4 -7.19 17.41 -3.33
C ILE A 4 -7.98 16.10 -3.37
N PRO A 5 -9.03 16.00 -4.21
CA PRO A 5 -9.78 14.76 -4.34
C PRO A 5 -8.89 13.66 -4.95
N TYR A 6 -9.15 12.42 -4.57
CA TYR A 6 -8.52 11.26 -5.20
C TYR A 6 -9.23 10.93 -6.51
N GLU A 7 -8.46 10.75 -7.57
CA GLU A 7 -8.94 10.47 -8.92
C GLU A 7 -8.63 9.01 -9.30
N PRO A 8 -9.59 8.26 -9.88
CA PRO A 8 -9.36 6.90 -10.36
C PRO A 8 -8.23 6.84 -11.38
N GLY A 9 -7.41 5.78 -11.32
CA GLY A 9 -6.27 5.59 -12.23
C GLY A 9 -5.02 6.43 -11.92
N SER A 10 -5.11 7.40 -11.01
CA SER A 10 -3.97 8.23 -10.60
C SER A 10 -3.04 7.51 -9.62
N TYR A 11 -1.77 7.94 -9.60
CA TYR A 11 -0.73 7.40 -8.71
C TYR A 11 -0.35 8.41 -7.62
N TYR A 12 -0.54 8.03 -6.36
CA TYR A 12 -0.22 8.85 -5.19
C TYR A 12 1.04 8.34 -4.49
N ILE A 13 2.07 9.17 -4.38
CA ILE A 13 3.33 8.80 -3.74
C ILE A 13 3.37 9.47 -2.37
N PHE A 14 3.51 8.66 -1.31
CA PHE A 14 3.65 9.16 0.04
C PHE A 14 4.98 8.77 0.66
N ASP A 15 5.52 9.66 1.49
CA ASP A 15 6.71 9.38 2.28
C ASP A 15 6.42 8.42 3.45
N ARG A 16 7.49 7.90 4.06
CA ARG A 16 7.49 6.90 5.14
C ARG A 16 6.66 7.27 6.38
N ALA A 17 6.44 8.55 6.64
CA ALA A 17 5.61 8.98 7.76
C ALA A 17 4.13 8.64 7.57
N TYR A 18 3.72 8.36 6.33
CA TYR A 18 2.33 8.18 5.95
C TYR A 18 1.85 6.73 6.11
N ASN A 19 1.34 6.40 7.30
CA ASN A 19 0.88 5.04 7.66
C ASN A 19 -0.64 4.95 7.91
N ASN A 20 -1.45 5.76 7.22
CA ASN A 20 -2.90 5.75 7.41
C ASN A 20 -3.58 4.69 6.52
N PHE A 21 -3.68 3.46 7.02
CA PHE A 21 -4.28 2.33 6.29
C PHE A 21 -5.75 2.55 5.90
N LYS A 22 -6.54 3.27 6.70
CA LYS A 22 -7.93 3.61 6.32
C LYS A 22 -7.97 4.45 5.06
N MET A 23 -7.08 5.44 4.96
CA MET A 23 -7.03 6.29 3.78
C MET A 23 -6.44 5.54 2.56
N LEU A 24 -5.41 4.73 2.77
CA LEU A 24 -4.85 3.89 1.71
C LEU A 24 -5.91 2.93 1.15
N TYR A 25 -6.75 2.35 2.02
CA TYR A 25 -7.87 1.51 1.59
C TYR A 25 -8.90 2.31 0.78
N ARG A 26 -9.22 3.54 1.19
CA ARG A 26 -10.11 4.42 0.43
C ARG A 26 -9.56 4.73 -0.98
N ILE A 27 -8.27 5.02 -1.11
CA ILE A 27 -7.62 5.23 -2.42
C ILE A 27 -7.75 3.98 -3.29
N HIS A 28 -7.47 2.81 -2.71
CA HIS A 28 -7.61 1.53 -3.39
C HIS A 28 -9.05 1.28 -3.87
N GLN A 29 -10.06 1.54 -3.04
CA GLN A 29 -11.48 1.39 -3.39
C GLN A 29 -11.95 2.33 -4.51
N ILE A 30 -11.34 3.51 -4.63
CA ILE A 30 -11.61 4.48 -5.72
C ILE A 30 -11.03 4.00 -7.06
N GLY A 31 -10.19 2.96 -7.07
CA GLY A 31 -9.47 2.52 -8.27
C GLY A 31 -8.24 3.36 -8.57
N ALA A 32 -7.73 4.08 -7.58
CA ALA A 32 -6.46 4.77 -7.64
C ALA A 32 -5.34 3.88 -7.07
N TYR A 33 -4.09 4.24 -7.39
CA TYR A 33 -2.90 3.52 -6.95
C TYR A 33 -2.08 4.37 -5.98
N PHE A 34 -1.33 3.71 -5.10
CA PHE A 34 -0.42 4.41 -4.20
C PHE A 34 0.92 3.70 -4.06
N VAL A 35 1.95 4.49 -3.78
CA VAL A 35 3.29 4.03 -3.43
C VAL A 35 3.64 4.61 -2.08
N VAL A 36 3.97 3.74 -1.13
CA VAL A 36 4.37 4.12 0.22
C VAL A 36 5.67 3.45 0.60
N ARG A 37 6.53 4.17 1.32
CA ARG A 37 7.72 3.57 1.92
C ARG A 37 7.34 2.90 3.24
N ALA A 38 7.38 1.57 3.28
CA ALA A 38 7.04 0.81 4.49
C ALA A 38 7.94 1.16 5.69
N LYS A 39 7.36 1.15 6.90
CA LYS A 39 8.13 1.17 8.16
C LYS A 39 8.66 -0.23 8.47
N LYS A 40 9.76 -0.29 9.23
CA LYS A 40 10.44 -1.56 9.58
C LYS A 40 9.58 -2.48 10.45
N ASN A 41 8.66 -1.90 11.22
CA ASN A 41 7.76 -2.63 12.12
C ASN A 41 6.42 -3.02 11.47
N LEU A 42 6.29 -2.91 10.14
CA LEU A 42 5.08 -3.34 9.44
C LEU A 42 4.92 -4.86 9.57
N GLN A 43 3.80 -5.29 10.13
CA GLN A 43 3.47 -6.72 10.26
C GLN A 43 2.63 -7.16 9.07
N TYR A 44 3.17 -8.09 8.29
CA TYR A 44 2.51 -8.65 7.13
C TYR A 44 2.93 -10.11 6.88
N LYS A 45 2.16 -10.81 6.09
CA LYS A 45 2.46 -12.14 5.56
C LYS A 45 2.42 -12.10 4.04
N THR A 46 3.41 -12.68 3.37
CA THR A 46 3.37 -12.81 1.91
C THR A 46 2.44 -13.94 1.49
N ILE A 47 1.50 -13.65 0.58
CA ILE A 47 0.52 -14.61 0.06
C ILE A 47 0.98 -15.17 -1.28
N LYS A 48 1.50 -14.31 -2.16
CA LYS A 48 1.91 -14.68 -3.52
C LYS A 48 3.23 -14.02 -3.86
N TRP A 49 4.09 -14.76 -4.55
CA TRP A 49 5.34 -14.26 -5.09
C TRP A 49 5.26 -14.21 -6.60
N LYS A 50 5.73 -13.12 -7.20
CA LYS A 50 5.88 -13.02 -8.64
C LYS A 50 7.21 -13.63 -9.07
N ARG A 51 7.17 -14.46 -10.12
CA ARG A 51 8.37 -15.02 -10.74
C ARG A 51 8.81 -14.13 -11.90
N ARG A 52 10.11 -14.17 -12.23
CA ARG A 52 10.77 -13.40 -13.30
C ARG A 52 10.64 -11.88 -13.07
N LEU A 53 11.59 -11.34 -12.31
CA LEU A 53 11.64 -9.93 -11.95
C LEU A 53 12.50 -9.15 -12.95
N PRO A 54 12.17 -7.87 -13.21
CA PRO A 54 13.04 -6.99 -13.98
C PRO A 54 14.34 -6.70 -13.22
N LYS A 55 15.35 -6.20 -13.94
CA LYS A 55 16.65 -5.85 -13.37
C LYS A 55 16.46 -4.85 -12.22
N ASN A 56 17.16 -5.07 -11.10
CA ASN A 56 17.12 -4.26 -9.86
C ASN A 56 15.87 -4.38 -8.97
N VAL A 57 14.95 -5.32 -9.25
CA VAL A 57 13.86 -5.65 -8.32
C VAL A 57 14.26 -6.89 -7.52
N LEU A 58 14.38 -6.73 -6.19
CA LEU A 58 14.75 -7.81 -5.28
C LEU A 58 13.60 -8.80 -5.08
N SER A 59 12.38 -8.29 -4.95
CA SER A 59 11.18 -9.10 -4.78
C SER A 59 9.94 -8.34 -5.20
N ASP A 60 8.96 -9.08 -5.71
CA ASP A 60 7.60 -8.60 -6.00
C ASP A 60 6.62 -9.67 -5.50
N GLY A 61 5.64 -9.25 -4.70
CA GLY A 61 4.72 -10.15 -4.07
C GLY A 61 3.52 -9.43 -3.44
N THR A 62 2.42 -10.16 -3.36
CA THR A 62 1.21 -9.69 -2.67
C THR A 62 1.30 -10.07 -1.21
N ILE A 63 1.07 -9.10 -0.34
CA ILE A 63 1.09 -9.26 1.12
C ILE A 63 -0.30 -9.10 1.71
N GLU A 64 -0.52 -9.74 2.85
CA GLU A 64 -1.66 -9.54 3.74
C GLU A 64 -1.17 -8.84 5.01
N LEU A 65 -1.88 -7.81 5.47
CA LEU A 65 -1.54 -7.12 6.71
C LEU A 65 -2.00 -7.94 7.92
N THR A 66 -1.08 -8.23 8.83
CA THR A 66 -1.35 -9.10 10.00
C THR A 66 -1.44 -8.33 11.31
N GLY A 67 -1.05 -7.06 11.33
CA GLY A 67 -1.18 -6.21 12.51
C GLY A 67 -2.65 -5.98 12.89
N PHE A 68 -2.92 -5.84 14.19
CA PHE A 68 -4.29 -5.71 14.75
C PHE A 68 -5.13 -4.63 14.04
N TYR A 69 -4.66 -3.38 14.03
CA TYR A 69 -5.37 -2.28 13.37
C TYR A 69 -5.26 -2.30 11.84
N PRO A 70 -4.08 -2.49 11.22
CA PRO A 70 -3.96 -2.53 9.76
C PRO A 70 -4.88 -3.57 9.10
N LYS A 71 -5.01 -4.76 9.69
CA LYS A 71 -5.92 -5.82 9.19
C LYS A 71 -7.39 -5.40 9.20
N GLN A 72 -7.81 -4.63 10.20
CA GLN A 72 -9.18 -4.12 10.29
C GLN A 72 -9.43 -2.95 9.34
N TYR A 73 -8.41 -2.13 9.09
CA TYR A 73 -8.54 -0.91 8.28
C TYR A 73 -8.33 -1.14 6.80
N TYR A 74 -7.67 -2.23 6.43
CA TYR A 74 -7.40 -2.64 5.06
C TYR A 74 -7.59 -4.16 4.97
N PRO A 75 -8.86 -4.62 4.95
CA PRO A 75 -9.19 -6.03 4.78
C PRO A 75 -8.92 -6.53 3.36
#